data_AF-A0A9P5PWE8-F1
#
_entry.id   AF-A0A9P5PWE8-F1
#
_cell.length_a   1.000
_cell.length_b   1.000
_cell.length_c   1.000
_cell.angle_alpha   90.00
_cell.angle_beta   90.00
_cell.angle_gamma   90.00
#
_symmetry.space_group_name_H-M   'P 1'
#
loop_
_entity.id
_entity.type
_entity.pdbx_description
1 polymer ?
#
loop_
_entity_poly.entity_id
_entity_poly.type
_entity_poly.pdbx_seq_one_letter_code
_entity_poly.pdbx_strand_id
1 'polypeptide(L)'
;MSSRKNMAKREKQLKSAVASKDYCHRNAEEYNQKARERMARKRTEQSEAQSKEAKAIQKDYSRISYICHRDIILDEAQLARQKKHVEQHGAQNEYSPRNVRPCYLLGLRDSTSPQNQRLYEKKVRIWELERKERKAKAEEEKIQARMEKAWANLDEEQLQDWAQKLDAMEAYKCQA
;
A
#
# COMPACT_ATOMS: atom_id res chain seq x y z
N MET A 1 -63.45 5.35 -74.77
CA MET A 1 -63.12 4.27 -73.80
C MET A 1 -61.73 4.39 -73.13
N SER A 2 -60.84 5.33 -73.52
CA SER A 2 -59.43 5.38 -73.05
C SER A 2 -59.20 6.07 -71.68
N SER A 3 -60.07 7.02 -71.28
CA SER A 3 -59.84 7.86 -70.09
C SER A 3 -59.93 7.13 -68.74
N ARG A 4 -60.92 6.24 -68.54
CA ARG A 4 -61.09 5.50 -67.26
C ARG A 4 -59.94 4.55 -66.94
N LYS A 5 -59.34 3.91 -67.96
CA LYS A 5 -58.21 2.99 -67.77
C LYS A 5 -56.93 3.72 -67.34
N ASN A 6 -56.71 4.93 -67.85
CA ASN A 6 -55.56 5.76 -67.45
C ASN A 6 -55.72 6.34 -66.04
N MET A 7 -56.93 6.75 -65.65
CA MET A 7 -57.23 7.19 -64.29
C MET A 7 -57.01 6.06 -63.26
N ALA A 8 -57.47 4.85 -63.56
CA ALA A 8 -57.27 3.69 -62.68
C ALA A 8 -55.78 3.30 -62.53
N LYS A 9 -54.96 3.44 -63.59
CA LYS A 9 -53.50 3.23 -63.50
C LYS A 9 -52.83 4.27 -62.61
N ARG A 10 -53.21 5.56 -62.76
CA ARG A 10 -52.67 6.66 -61.96
C ARG A 10 -53.03 6.52 -60.48
N GLU A 11 -54.24 6.08 -60.17
CA GLU A 11 -54.67 5.82 -58.79
C GLU A 11 -53.92 4.65 -58.14
N LYS A 12 -53.67 3.57 -58.88
CA LYS A 12 -52.83 2.45 -58.40
C LYS A 12 -51.38 2.88 -58.14
N GLN A 13 -50.81 3.70 -59.01
CA GLN A 13 -49.46 4.24 -58.82
C GLN A 13 -49.37 5.14 -57.59
N LEU A 14 -50.36 6.01 -57.37
CA LEU A 14 -50.43 6.85 -56.17
C LEU A 14 -50.54 6.00 -54.90
N LYS A 15 -51.40 4.98 -54.88
CA LYS A 15 -51.54 4.06 -53.73
C LYS A 15 -50.24 3.31 -53.45
N SER A 16 -49.53 2.87 -54.49
CA SER A 16 -48.22 2.20 -54.35
C SER A 16 -47.13 3.15 -53.85
N ALA A 17 -47.10 4.40 -54.32
CA ALA A 17 -46.15 5.41 -53.88
C ALA A 17 -46.38 5.81 -52.40
N VAL A 18 -47.63 5.96 -51.99
CA VAL A 18 -47.99 6.21 -50.58
C VAL A 18 -47.58 5.02 -49.71
N ALA A 19 -47.91 3.79 -50.10
CA ALA A 19 -47.52 2.58 -49.37
C ALA A 19 -45.99 2.42 -49.24
N SER A 20 -45.24 2.77 -50.28
CA SER A 20 -43.77 2.75 -50.25
C SER A 20 -43.20 3.81 -49.29
N LYS A 21 -43.75 5.03 -49.30
CA LYS A 21 -43.35 6.09 -48.38
C LYS A 21 -43.63 5.72 -46.92
N ASP A 22 -44.81 5.15 -46.66
CA ASP A 22 -45.22 4.70 -45.32
C ASP A 22 -44.36 3.53 -44.81
N TYR A 23 -43.90 2.66 -45.71
CA TYR A 23 -42.98 1.57 -45.38
C TYR A 23 -41.59 2.10 -45.01
N CYS A 24 -41.05 3.04 -45.80
CA CYS A 24 -39.77 3.68 -45.50
C CYS A 24 -39.82 4.46 -44.18
N HIS A 25 -40.92 5.15 -43.89
CA HIS A 25 -41.09 5.89 -42.63
C HIS A 25 -41.13 4.96 -41.42
N ARG A 26 -41.92 3.88 -41.49
CA ARG A 26 -42.00 2.89 -40.41
C ARG A 26 -40.66 2.21 -40.12
N ASN A 27 -39.89 1.85 -41.16
CA ASN A 27 -38.55 1.28 -40.97
C ASN A 27 -37.59 2.26 -40.26
N ALA A 28 -37.65 3.55 -40.60
CA ALA A 28 -36.82 4.57 -39.95
C ALA A 28 -37.23 4.79 -38.49
N GLU A 29 -38.53 4.81 -38.19
CA GLU A 29 -39.04 4.90 -36.83
C GLU A 29 -38.68 3.69 -35.98
N GLU A 30 -38.80 2.48 -36.50
CA GLU A 30 -38.38 1.25 -35.81
C GLU A 30 -36.87 1.24 -35.49
N TYR A 31 -36.05 1.71 -36.44
CA TYR A 31 -34.61 1.83 -36.21
C TYR A 31 -34.29 2.85 -35.12
N ASN A 32 -34.94 4.02 -35.18
CA ASN A 32 -34.80 5.07 -34.16
C ASN A 32 -35.32 4.62 -32.79
N GLN A 33 -36.41 3.86 -32.74
CA GLN A 33 -36.96 3.30 -31.52
C GLN A 33 -35.97 2.31 -30.90
N LYS A 34 -35.41 1.37 -31.67
CA LYS A 34 -34.36 0.45 -31.20
C LYS A 34 -33.11 1.19 -30.72
N ALA A 35 -32.72 2.28 -31.38
CA ALA A 35 -31.60 3.11 -30.94
C ALA A 35 -31.89 3.79 -29.59
N ARG A 36 -33.10 4.34 -29.40
CA ARG A 36 -33.52 4.93 -28.12
C ARG A 36 -33.56 3.89 -27.00
N GLU A 37 -34.09 2.70 -27.28
CA GLU A 37 -34.12 1.59 -26.31
C GLU A 37 -32.71 1.15 -25.90
N ARG A 38 -31.77 1.06 -26.84
CA ARG A 38 -30.35 0.75 -26.54
C ARG A 38 -29.72 1.83 -25.67
N MET A 39 -29.97 3.10 -25.97
CA MET A 39 -29.45 4.23 -25.17
C MET A 39 -30.06 4.25 -23.76
N ALA A 40 -31.35 3.96 -23.63
CA ALA A 40 -32.02 3.85 -22.34
C ALA A 40 -31.43 2.71 -21.49
N ARG A 41 -31.23 1.52 -22.07
CA ARG A 41 -30.60 0.38 -21.39
C ARG A 41 -29.17 0.68 -20.93
N LYS A 42 -28.35 1.30 -21.78
CA LYS A 42 -26.99 1.70 -21.39
C LYS A 42 -26.97 2.67 -20.20
N ARG A 43 -27.91 3.62 -20.16
CA ARG A 43 -28.03 4.56 -19.03
C ARG A 43 -28.43 3.87 -17.74
N THR A 44 -29.38 2.94 -17.78
CA THR A 44 -29.79 2.19 -16.58
C THR A 44 -28.67 1.29 -16.08
N GLU A 45 -27.97 0.59 -16.98
CA GLU A 45 -26.81 -0.25 -16.62
C GLU A 45 -25.69 0.56 -15.96
N GLN A 46 -25.37 1.75 -16.50
CA GLN A 46 -24.38 2.65 -15.91
C GLN A 46 -24.81 3.16 -14.53
N SER A 47 -26.09 3.54 -14.37
CA SER A 47 -26.64 3.99 -13.08
C SER A 47 -26.62 2.88 -12.03
N GLU A 48 -26.94 1.64 -12.43
CA GLU A 48 -26.90 0.49 -11.52
C GLU A 48 -25.47 0.15 -11.10
N ALA A 49 -24.51 0.22 -12.03
CA ALA A 49 -23.09 0.01 -11.72
C ALA A 49 -22.58 1.05 -10.70
N GLN A 50 -22.86 2.34 -10.93
CA GLN A 50 -22.49 3.42 -10.01
C GLN A 50 -23.14 3.24 -8.62
N SER A 51 -24.40 2.81 -8.56
CA SER A 51 -25.08 2.54 -7.29
C SER A 51 -24.42 1.38 -6.52
N LYS A 52 -24.02 0.31 -7.23
CA LYS A 52 -23.32 -0.84 -6.62
C LYS A 52 -21.95 -0.44 -6.10
N GLU A 53 -21.19 0.34 -6.87
CA GLU A 53 -19.88 0.86 -6.44
C GLU A 53 -19.99 1.77 -5.21
N ALA A 54 -20.95 2.71 -5.20
CA ALA A 54 -21.18 3.58 -4.04
C ALA A 54 -21.53 2.77 -2.76
N LYS A 55 -22.36 1.74 -2.89
CA LYS A 55 -22.70 0.84 -1.77
C LYS A 55 -21.51 0.01 -1.30
N ALA A 56 -20.61 -0.38 -2.20
CA ALA A 56 -19.37 -1.09 -1.83
C ALA A 56 -18.43 -0.17 -1.05
N ILE A 57 -18.18 1.04 -1.57
CA ILE A 57 -17.32 2.06 -0.91
C ILE A 57 -17.83 2.39 0.50
N GLN A 58 -19.15 2.55 0.67
CA GLN A 58 -19.73 2.83 1.98
C GLN A 58 -19.49 1.70 3.00
N LYS A 59 -19.55 0.44 2.56
CA LYS A 59 -19.27 -0.73 3.43
C LYS A 59 -17.79 -0.82 3.81
N ASP A 60 -16.90 -0.49 2.87
CA ASP A 60 -15.47 -0.49 3.15
C ASP A 60 -15.10 0.64 4.12
N TYR A 61 -15.69 1.83 3.95
CA TYR A 61 -15.48 2.95 4.87
C TYR A 61 -15.97 2.64 6.29
N SER A 62 -17.14 2.00 6.44
CA SER A 62 -17.65 1.60 7.76
C SER A 62 -16.80 0.51 8.41
N ARG A 63 -16.26 -0.43 7.62
CA ARG A 63 -15.31 -1.44 8.11
C ARG A 63 -13.99 -0.83 8.55
N ILE A 64 -13.42 0.10 7.78
CA ILE A 64 -12.17 0.79 8.12
C ILE A 64 -12.36 1.58 9.42
N SER A 65 -13.45 2.35 9.53
CA SER A 65 -13.78 3.10 10.74
C SER A 65 -13.93 2.19 11.96
N TYR A 66 -14.61 1.04 11.82
CA TYR A 66 -14.72 0.05 12.89
C TYR A 66 -13.35 -0.49 13.34
N ILE A 67 -12.46 -0.82 12.40
CA ILE A 67 -11.11 -1.32 12.70
C ILE A 67 -10.31 -0.25 13.43
N CYS A 68 -10.30 0.99 12.93
CA CYS A 68 -9.59 2.10 13.58
C CYS A 68 -10.08 2.33 15.01
N HIS A 69 -11.41 2.33 15.24
CA HIS A 69 -11.96 2.49 16.58
C HIS A 69 -11.62 1.30 17.50
N ARG A 70 -11.67 0.07 16.98
CA ARG A 70 -11.26 -1.12 17.74
C ARG A 70 -9.81 -1.02 18.18
N ASP A 71 -8.90 -0.61 17.29
CA ASP A 71 -7.47 -0.55 17.59
C ASP A 71 -7.17 0.55 18.61
N ILE A 72 -7.83 1.71 18.52
CA ILE A 72 -7.76 2.77 19.55
C ILE A 72 -8.17 2.22 20.93
N ILE A 73 -9.29 1.50 21.02
CA ILE A 73 -9.76 0.91 22.29
C ILE A 73 -8.74 -0.10 22.84
N LEU A 74 -8.14 -0.92 21.97
CA LEU A 74 -7.14 -1.90 22.38
C LEU A 74 -5.85 -1.23 22.88
N ASP A 75 -5.41 -0.17 22.21
CA ASP A 75 -4.23 0.60 22.59
C ASP A 75 -4.45 1.31 23.94
N GLU A 76 -5.62 1.95 24.13
CA GLU A 76 -5.99 2.56 25.41
C GLU A 76 -6.04 1.52 26.54
N ALA A 77 -6.59 0.33 26.28
CA ALA A 77 -6.61 -0.76 27.26
C ALA A 77 -5.19 -1.27 27.59
N GLN A 78 -4.30 -1.34 26.61
CA GLN A 78 -2.90 -1.73 26.82
C GLN A 78 -2.14 -0.68 27.63
N LEU A 79 -2.30 0.60 27.30
CA LEU A 79 -1.72 1.70 28.07
C LEU A 79 -2.22 1.71 29.51
N ALA A 80 -3.51 1.45 29.75
CA ALA A 80 -4.06 1.35 31.10
C ALA A 80 -3.45 0.19 31.90
N ARG A 81 -3.21 -0.97 31.27
CA ARG A 81 -2.52 -2.10 31.91
C ARG A 81 -1.07 -1.77 32.24
N GLN A 82 -0.36 -1.13 31.31
CA GLN A 82 1.02 -0.69 31.53
C GLN A 82 1.12 0.30 32.69
N LYS A 83 0.24 1.30 32.74
CA LYS A 83 0.17 2.25 33.86
C LYS A 83 -0.04 1.55 35.20
N LYS A 84 -1.04 0.66 35.29
CA LYS A 84 -1.28 -0.14 36.52
C LYS A 84 -0.07 -1.00 36.90
N HIS A 85 0.61 -1.59 35.92
CA HIS A 85 1.82 -2.37 36.17
C HIS A 85 2.96 -1.50 36.73
N VAL A 86 3.17 -0.31 36.15
CA VAL A 86 4.15 0.66 36.63
C VAL A 86 3.82 1.16 38.05
N GLU A 87 2.53 1.39 38.36
CA GLU A 87 2.09 1.73 39.71
C GLU A 87 2.37 0.61 40.73
N GLN A 88 2.23 -0.65 40.32
CA GLN A 88 2.43 -1.81 41.20
C GLN A 88 3.90 -2.22 41.38
N HIS A 89 4.73 -2.03 40.35
CA HIS A 89 6.08 -2.59 40.29
C HIS A 89 7.19 -1.52 40.15
N GLY A 90 6.81 -0.24 40.04
CA GLY A 90 7.74 0.86 39.80
C GLY A 90 8.08 1.05 38.32
N ALA A 91 8.59 2.23 37.96
CA ALA A 91 9.02 2.58 36.60
C ALA A 91 10.40 2.03 36.24
N GLN A 92 11.16 1.54 37.23
CA GLN A 92 12.50 1.01 37.02
C GLN A 92 12.40 -0.41 36.47
N ASN A 93 13.09 -0.66 35.36
CA ASN A 93 13.30 -1.94 34.69
C ASN A 93 14.01 -3.01 35.56
N GLU A 94 13.91 -2.95 36.89
CA GLU A 94 14.32 -4.01 37.77
C GLU A 94 13.20 -5.05 37.82
N TYR A 95 13.19 -5.95 36.84
CA TYR A 95 12.62 -7.26 37.09
C TYR A 95 13.25 -7.77 38.39
N SER A 96 12.46 -7.93 39.45
CA SER A 96 12.94 -8.64 40.64
C SER A 96 13.37 -10.04 40.16
N PRO A 97 14.69 -10.34 40.11
CA PRO A 97 15.19 -11.51 39.40
C PRO A 97 14.85 -12.81 40.14
N ARG A 98 14.23 -12.71 41.33
CA ARG A 98 14.02 -13.88 42.18
C ARG A 98 12.85 -14.76 41.77
N ASN A 99 11.83 -14.27 41.06
CA ASN A 99 10.57 -15.03 40.91
C ASN A 99 9.90 -15.02 39.52
N VAL A 100 10.60 -14.63 38.44
CA VAL A 100 10.04 -14.83 37.09
C VAL A 100 10.35 -16.25 36.65
N ARG A 101 9.32 -17.12 36.57
CA ARG A 101 9.51 -18.47 36.02
C ARG A 101 10.07 -18.34 34.58
N PRO A 102 11.15 -19.07 34.23
CA PRO A 102 11.80 -18.97 32.92
C PRO A 102 10.86 -19.14 31.71
N CYS A 103 9.73 -19.85 31.88
CA CYS A 103 8.71 -20.01 30.85
C CYS A 103 8.07 -18.67 30.42
N TYR A 104 7.88 -17.71 31.33
CA TYR A 104 7.28 -16.41 31.00
C TYR A 104 8.21 -15.49 30.20
N LEU A 105 9.52 -15.52 30.45
CA LEU A 105 10.50 -14.78 29.65
C LEU A 105 10.50 -15.24 28.18
N LEU A 106 10.16 -16.51 27.96
CA LEU A 106 10.05 -17.11 26.64
C LEU A 106 8.64 -17.03 26.06
N GLY A 107 7.64 -16.55 26.82
CA GLY A 107 6.23 -16.49 26.40
C GLY A 107 5.58 -17.88 26.27
N LEU A 108 6.09 -18.87 27.01
CA LEU A 108 5.70 -20.27 26.90
C LEU A 108 4.73 -20.64 28.03
N ARG A 109 3.67 -21.38 27.70
CA ARG A 109 2.74 -21.93 28.71
C ARG A 109 3.24 -23.25 29.31
N ASP A 110 3.84 -24.13 28.51
CA ASP A 110 4.30 -25.48 28.94
C ASP A 110 5.76 -25.75 28.57
N SER A 111 6.65 -26.03 29.52
CA SER A 111 8.08 -26.22 29.23
C SER A 111 8.42 -27.54 28.51
N THR A 112 7.48 -28.47 28.40
CA THR A 112 7.71 -29.84 27.89
C THR A 112 7.28 -30.05 26.44
N SER A 113 6.67 -29.04 25.79
CA SER A 113 6.24 -29.15 24.40
C SER A 113 7.43 -28.99 23.43
N PRO A 114 7.61 -29.89 22.44
CA PRO A 114 8.65 -29.76 21.40
C PRO A 114 8.57 -28.45 20.60
N GLN A 115 7.38 -27.84 20.52
CA GLN A 115 7.20 -26.54 19.85
C GLN A 115 7.89 -25.40 20.62
N ASN A 116 7.97 -25.54 21.95
CA ASN A 116 8.52 -24.52 22.82
C ASN A 116 10.06 -24.56 22.85
N GLN A 117 10.65 -25.74 22.64
CA GLN A 117 12.07 -25.87 22.36
C GLN A 117 12.46 -25.15 21.07
N ARG A 118 11.69 -25.33 19.98
CA ARG A 118 11.94 -24.63 18.71
C ARG A 118 11.83 -23.11 18.84
N LEU A 119 10.87 -22.62 19.63
CA LEU A 119 10.72 -21.20 19.92
C LEU A 119 11.91 -20.64 20.70
N TYR A 120 12.41 -21.39 21.69
CA TYR A 120 13.61 -21.04 22.45
C TYR A 120 14.83 -20.95 21.52
N GLU A 121 15.11 -21.98 20.73
CA GLU A 121 16.24 -22.01 19.78
C GLU A 121 16.19 -20.84 18.79
N LYS A 122 14.99 -20.50 18.29
CA LYS A 122 14.79 -19.35 17.41
C LYS A 122 15.10 -18.02 18.10
N LYS A 123 14.65 -17.83 19.34
CA LYS A 123 14.91 -16.61 20.12
C LYS A 123 16.40 -16.45 20.45
N VAL A 124 17.07 -17.54 20.83
CA VAL A 124 18.52 -17.54 21.09
C VAL A 124 19.29 -17.13 19.84
N ARG A 125 18.93 -17.69 18.67
CA ARG A 125 19.56 -17.33 17.39
C ARG A 125 19.43 -15.85 17.06
N ILE A 126 18.24 -15.27 17.24
CA ILE A 126 18.00 -13.83 17.00
C ILE A 126 18.87 -12.99 17.95
N TRP A 127 18.88 -13.33 19.24
CA TRP A 127 19.67 -12.61 20.23
C TRP A 127 21.18 -12.68 19.95
N GLU A 128 21.70 -13.83 19.52
CA GLU A 128 23.11 -13.96 19.13
C GLU A 128 23.47 -13.10 17.92
N LEU A 129 22.58 -12.99 16.94
CA LEU A 129 22.76 -12.12 15.77
C LEU A 129 22.79 -10.65 16.18
N GLU A 130 21.81 -10.20 16.96
CA GLU A 130 21.78 -8.82 17.49
C GLU A 130 23.02 -8.50 18.32
N ARG A 131 23.50 -9.46 19.12
CA ARG A 131 24.71 -9.32 19.92
C ARG A 131 25.96 -9.17 19.04
N LYS A 132 26.05 -9.89 17.93
CA LYS A 132 27.14 -9.76 16.96
C LYS A 132 27.09 -8.40 16.25
N GLU A 133 25.92 -7.96 15.82
CA GLU A 133 25.74 -6.64 15.19
C GLU A 133 26.11 -5.50 16.14
N ARG A 134 25.70 -5.56 17.41
CA ARG A 134 26.08 -4.54 18.40
C ARG A 134 27.59 -4.51 18.64
N LYS A 135 28.27 -5.67 18.65
CA LYS A 135 29.73 -5.72 18.75
C LYS A 135 30.40 -5.12 17.52
N ALA A 136 29.90 -5.41 16.32
CA ALA A 136 30.41 -4.84 15.07
C ALA A 136 30.27 -3.31 15.07
N LYS A 137 29.10 -2.78 15.43
CA LYS A 137 28.88 -1.32 15.55
C LYS A 137 29.83 -0.68 16.56
N ALA A 138 30.04 -1.30 17.72
CA ALA A 138 30.98 -0.80 18.72
C ALA A 138 32.45 -0.85 18.26
N GLU A 139 32.80 -1.75 17.34
CA GLU A 139 34.13 -1.80 16.71
C GLU A 139 34.26 -0.72 15.63
N GLU A 140 33.24 -0.52 14.80
CA GLU A 140 33.18 0.56 13.81
C GLU A 140 33.27 1.94 14.47
N GLU A 141 32.54 2.19 15.55
CA GLU A 141 32.62 3.43 16.33
C GLU A 141 34.03 3.68 16.90
N LYS A 142 34.72 2.63 17.34
CA LYS A 142 36.12 2.75 17.80
C LYS A 142 37.07 3.08 16.66
N ILE A 143 36.84 2.53 15.47
CA ILE A 143 37.64 2.84 14.28
C ILE A 143 37.40 4.29 13.88
N GLN A 144 36.14 4.72 13.83
CA GLN A 144 35.77 6.10 13.54
C GLN A 144 36.38 7.09 14.54
N ALA A 145 36.28 6.82 15.85
CA ALA A 145 36.90 7.68 16.87
C ALA A 145 38.43 7.74 16.75
N ARG A 146 39.08 6.65 16.31
CA ARG A 146 40.52 6.66 16.02
C ARG A 146 40.85 7.49 14.79
N MET A 147 40.03 7.43 13.74
CA MET A 147 40.19 8.25 12.54
C MET A 147 39.98 9.73 12.84
N GLU A 148 38.94 10.09 13.59
CA GLU A 148 38.66 11.47 14.01
C GLU A 148 39.78 12.01 14.90
N LYS A 149 40.31 11.20 15.81
CA LYS A 149 41.48 11.59 16.62
C LYS A 149 42.75 11.74 15.78
N ALA A 150 42.96 10.88 14.78
CA ALA A 150 44.09 11.03 13.85
C ALA A 150 43.94 12.29 13.01
N TRP A 151 42.73 12.62 12.58
CA TRP A 151 42.40 13.84 11.85
C TRP A 151 42.61 15.10 12.69
N ALA A 152 42.14 15.10 13.94
CA ALA A 152 42.32 16.23 14.86
C ALA A 152 43.78 16.48 15.27
N ASN A 153 44.63 15.46 15.14
CA ASN A 153 46.07 15.56 15.42
C ASN A 153 46.91 15.90 14.18
N LEU A 154 46.29 16.04 12.99
CA LEU A 154 46.98 16.57 11.81
C LEU A 154 46.98 18.10 11.91
N ASP A 155 48.16 18.68 12.12
CA ASP A 155 48.34 20.13 12.09
C ASP A 155 48.06 20.68 10.68
N GLU A 156 47.46 21.87 10.57
CA GLU A 156 47.13 22.52 9.29
C GLU A 156 48.34 22.63 8.34
N GLU A 157 49.55 22.78 8.89
CA GLU A 157 50.79 22.81 8.12
C GLU A 157 51.09 21.47 7.43
N GLN A 158 50.80 20.32 8.07
CA GLN A 158 50.99 19.00 7.45
C GLN A 158 49.94 18.75 6.36
N LEU A 159 48.70 19.21 6.56
CA LEU A 159 47.63 19.09 5.56
C LEU A 159 47.94 19.90 4.30
N GLN A 160 48.51 21.11 4.44
CA GLN A 160 48.97 21.92 3.32
C GLN A 160 50.15 21.28 2.57
N ASP A 161 51.11 20.71 3.30
CA ASP A 161 52.26 20.01 2.72
C ASP A 161 51.84 18.78 1.90
N TRP A 162 50.81 18.07 2.34
CA TRP A 162 50.24 16.92 1.62
C TRP A 162 49.41 17.34 0.41
N ALA A 163 48.65 18.42 0.49
CA ALA A 163 47.92 18.98 -0.64
C ALA A 163 48.87 19.39 -1.77
N GLN A 164 49.98 20.07 -1.44
CA GLN A 164 51.00 20.45 -2.43
C GLN A 164 51.68 19.23 -3.06
N LYS A 165 51.94 18.17 -2.29
CA LYS A 165 52.53 16.93 -2.83
C LYS A 165 51.56 16.15 -3.72
N LEU A 166 50.26 16.19 -3.43
CA LEU A 166 49.23 15.60 -4.27
C LEU A 166 49.07 16.35 -5.60
N ASP A 167 48.98 17.68 -5.55
CA ASP A 167 48.92 18.53 -6.75
C ASP A 167 50.17 18.35 -7.63
N ALA A 168 51.36 18.23 -7.02
CA ALA A 168 52.60 17.96 -7.75
C ALA A 168 52.60 16.57 -8.42
N MET A 169 52.02 15.55 -7.78
CA MET A 169 51.88 14.22 -8.37
C MET A 169 50.83 14.16 -9.48
N GLU A 170 49.73 14.90 -9.36
CA GLU A 170 48.72 15.02 -10.42
C GLU A 170 49.27 15.77 -11.65
N ALA A 171 50.00 16.87 -11.42
CA ALA A 171 50.71 17.59 -12.48
C ALA A 171 51.72 16.69 -13.23
N TYR A 172 52.41 15.81 -12.52
CA TYR A 172 53.35 14.86 -13.12
C TYR A 172 52.65 13.78 -13.95
N LYS A 173 51.47 13.30 -13.51
CA LYS A 173 50.65 12.35 -14.28
C LYS A 173 50.02 12.97 -15.53
N CYS A 174 49.76 14.27 -15.55
CA CYS A 174 49.26 14.97 -16.73
C CYS A 174 50.36 15.35 -17.74
N GLN A 175 51.64 15.16 -17.39
CA GLN A 175 52.79 15.41 -18.27
C GLN A 175 53.44 14.12 -18.83
N ALA A 176 53.03 12.94 -18.35
CA ALA A 176 53.48 11.63 -18.82
C ALA A 176 52.43 10.98 -19.74
#